data_AF-A0A7X9DG20-F1
#
_entry.id   AF-A0A7X9DG20-F1
#
_cell.length_a   1.000
_cell.length_b   1.000
_cell.length_c   1.000
_cell.angle_alpha   90.00
_cell.angle_beta   90.00
_cell.angle_gamma   90.00
#
_symmetry.space_group_name_H-M   'P 1'
#
loop_
_entity.id
_entity.type
_entity.pdbx_description
1 polymer ?
#
loop_
_entity_poly.entity_id
_entity_poly.type
_entity_poly.pdbx_seq_one_letter_code
_entity_poly.pdbx_strand_id
1 'polypeptide(L)'
;MKLSKLLVAIALVVGLAVPTFAADSIAKLTFGDDQYLELHYLLQVQGYSLYKDGTPEDDYWSKDFKIRRSRVILKGQAAQGVEFFMETDAPNFEDNNTGKNLYTQDAYIDFTIAKELKIAFGHILLPFMHHDRQSAATLLCADYTAAVVPVGGNVWRDTGIEFRGLLANGLVDYRIGAWDGKDRGN
;
A
#
# COMPACT_ATOMS: atom_id res chain seq x y z
N MET A 1 10.41 -3.18 -51.16
CA MET A 1 8.93 -3.31 -51.16
C MET A 1 8.55 -4.72 -50.70
N LYS A 2 8.01 -4.84 -49.48
CA LYS A 2 6.93 -5.77 -49.12
C LYS A 2 6.47 -5.42 -47.70
N LEU A 3 5.49 -4.52 -47.67
CA LEU A 3 4.53 -4.39 -46.58
C LEU A 3 3.99 -5.79 -46.25
N SER A 4 4.09 -6.23 -44.99
CA SER A 4 3.04 -6.97 -44.28
C SER A 4 3.60 -7.66 -43.06
N LYS A 5 3.27 -7.11 -41.88
CA LYS A 5 2.78 -7.79 -40.67
C LYS A 5 2.99 -6.84 -39.49
N LEU A 6 2.23 -5.74 -39.55
CA LEU A 6 1.85 -4.97 -38.38
C LEU A 6 0.85 -5.83 -37.60
N LEU A 7 1.36 -6.78 -36.81
CA LEU A 7 0.57 -7.43 -35.78
C LEU A 7 0.89 -6.69 -34.48
N VAL A 8 0.03 -5.72 -34.18
CA VAL A 8 -0.12 -5.14 -32.86
C VAL A 8 -0.38 -6.30 -31.90
N ALA A 9 0.66 -6.75 -31.21
CA ALA A 9 0.52 -7.66 -30.09
C ALA A 9 -0.15 -6.87 -28.98
N ILE A 10 -1.47 -7.01 -28.89
CA ILE A 10 -2.26 -6.57 -27.74
C ILE A 10 -1.68 -7.32 -26.53
N ALA A 11 -0.95 -6.60 -25.68
CA ALA A 11 -0.43 -7.10 -24.43
C ALA A 11 -1.60 -7.49 -23.51
N LEU A 12 -2.01 -8.75 -23.57
CA LEU A 12 -2.98 -9.32 -22.65
C LEU A 12 -2.23 -9.82 -21.42
N VAL A 13 -1.94 -8.90 -20.49
CA VAL A 13 -1.59 -9.26 -19.11
C VAL A 13 -2.85 -9.82 -18.48
N VAL A 14 -3.06 -11.14 -18.56
CA VAL A 14 -4.07 -11.82 -17.74
C VAL A 14 -3.49 -11.97 -16.34
N GLY A 15 -3.46 -10.86 -15.60
CA GLY A 15 -3.38 -10.93 -14.16
C GLY A 15 -4.72 -11.47 -13.67
N LEU A 16 -4.76 -12.73 -13.24
CA LEU A 16 -5.84 -13.17 -12.37
C LEU A 16 -5.69 -12.40 -11.06
N ALA A 17 -6.33 -11.23 -10.99
CA ALA A 17 -6.63 -10.56 -9.74
C ALA A 17 -7.59 -11.49 -9.00
N VAL A 18 -7.03 -12.44 -8.25
CA VAL A 18 -7.82 -13.20 -7.27
C VAL A 18 -8.46 -12.14 -6.39
N PRO A 19 -9.80 -12.14 -6.23
CA PRO A 19 -10.46 -11.19 -5.35
C PRO A 19 -9.73 -11.26 -4.01
N THR A 20 -9.19 -10.13 -3.58
CA THR A 20 -8.61 -10.02 -2.25
C THR A 20 -9.74 -10.32 -1.28
N PHE A 21 -9.66 -11.45 -0.59
CA PHE A 21 -10.53 -11.71 0.55
C PHE A 21 -10.07 -10.76 1.66
N ALA A 22 -10.54 -9.51 1.61
CA ALA A 22 -10.56 -8.68 2.80
C ALA A 22 -11.56 -9.35 3.73
N ALA A 23 -11.07 -10.16 4.67
CA ALA A 23 -11.93 -10.62 5.75
C ALA A 23 -12.44 -9.37 6.48
N ASP A 24 -13.76 -9.24 6.61
CA ASP A 24 -14.37 -8.35 7.59
C ASP A 24 -13.64 -8.54 8.93
N SER A 25 -13.49 -7.46 9.72
CA SER A 25 -12.67 -7.41 10.94
C SER A 25 -12.69 -8.74 11.69
N ILE A 26 -11.52 -9.39 11.81
CA ILE A 26 -11.41 -10.71 12.44
C ILE A 26 -11.85 -10.63 13.91
N ALA A 27 -11.60 -9.49 14.55
CA ALA A 27 -12.14 -9.18 15.86
C ALA A 27 -12.34 -7.66 16.01
N LYS A 28 -13.54 -7.25 16.41
CA LYS A 28 -13.81 -5.91 16.92
C LYS A 28 -14.09 -5.99 18.42
N LEU A 29 -13.24 -5.35 19.19
CA LEU A 29 -13.36 -5.22 20.64
C LEU A 29 -13.82 -3.79 20.94
N THR A 30 -15.01 -3.64 21.50
CA THR A 30 -15.55 -2.35 21.91
C THR A 30 -15.45 -2.24 23.43
N PHE A 31 -14.87 -1.14 23.92
CA PHE A 31 -14.66 -0.87 25.35
C PHE A 31 -15.58 0.25 25.89
N GLY A 32 -16.21 1.01 24.99
CA GLY A 32 -17.18 2.06 25.28
C GLY A 32 -17.72 2.67 23.98
N ASP A 33 -18.51 3.73 24.08
CA ASP A 33 -19.16 4.35 22.92
C ASP A 33 -18.15 4.91 21.90
N ASP A 34 -17.04 5.45 22.39
CA ASP A 34 -15.97 6.06 21.59
C ASP A 34 -14.66 5.28 21.63
N GLN A 35 -14.68 4.03 22.11
CA GLN A 35 -13.47 3.23 22.33
C GLN A 35 -13.61 1.86 21.71
N TYR A 36 -12.79 1.60 20.69
CA TYR A 36 -12.77 0.29 20.04
C TYR A 36 -11.39 -0.04 19.48
N LEU A 37 -11.13 -1.33 19.34
CA LEU A 37 -9.97 -1.91 18.68
C LEU A 37 -10.46 -2.94 17.66
N GLU A 38 -10.00 -2.82 16.43
CA GLU A 38 -10.27 -3.75 15.35
C GLU A 38 -8.97 -4.39 14.87
N LEU A 39 -8.96 -5.73 14.87
CA LEU A 39 -7.93 -6.55 14.28
C LEU A 39 -8.39 -7.05 12.91
N HIS A 40 -7.57 -6.82 11.91
CA HIS A 40 -7.77 -7.19 10.52
C HIS A 40 -6.54 -7.96 10.04
N TYR A 41 -6.73 -8.87 9.09
CA TYR A 41 -5.63 -9.56 8.43
C TYR A 41 -5.85 -9.56 6.91
N LEU A 42 -4.80 -9.23 6.18
CA LEU A 42 -4.79 -9.24 4.72
C LEU A 42 -3.80 -10.30 4.25
N LEU A 43 -4.28 -11.27 3.48
CA LEU A 43 -3.44 -12.21 2.76
C LEU A 43 -3.67 -12.03 1.26
N GLN A 44 -2.59 -11.82 0.53
CA GLN A 44 -2.61 -11.75 -0.91
C GLN A 44 -1.57 -12.71 -1.49
N VAL A 45 -2.05 -13.67 -2.27
CA VAL A 45 -1.22 -14.61 -3.02
C VAL A 45 -1.21 -14.18 -4.49
N GLN A 46 -0.09 -14.36 -5.17
CA GLN A 46 0.06 -13.98 -6.57
C GLN A 46 0.80 -15.09 -7.31
N GLY A 47 0.17 -15.58 -8.37
CA GLY A 47 0.81 -16.39 -9.40
C GLY A 47 0.93 -15.57 -10.68
N TYR A 48 2.10 -15.60 -11.33
CA TYR A 48 2.30 -14.89 -12.59
C TYR A 48 3.17 -15.70 -13.54
N SER A 49 3.00 -15.42 -14.83
CA SER A 49 3.81 -15.96 -15.91
C SER A 49 4.28 -14.80 -16.76
N LEU A 50 5.59 -14.55 -16.80
CA LEU A 50 6.18 -13.45 -17.56
C LEU A 50 7.12 -14.03 -18.63
N TYR A 51 7.00 -13.50 -19.84
CA TYR A 51 7.99 -13.72 -20.88
C TYR A 51 9.25 -12.92 -20.52
N LYS A 52 10.40 -13.58 -20.44
CA LYS A 52 11.68 -12.92 -20.22
C LYS A 52 12.48 -13.01 -21.51
N ASP A 53 12.77 -11.85 -22.10
CA ASP A 53 13.70 -11.75 -23.24
C ASP A 53 15.10 -12.10 -22.72
N GLY A 54 15.64 -13.19 -23.24
CA GLY A 54 17.02 -13.64 -22.98
C GLY A 54 17.97 -13.24 -24.10
N THR A 55 19.17 -13.82 -24.13
CA THR A 55 19.99 -13.91 -25.35
C THR A 55 19.20 -14.62 -26.46
N PRO A 56 19.54 -14.49 -27.76
CA PRO A 56 18.71 -14.95 -28.89
C PRO A 56 18.29 -16.44 -28.91
N GLU A 57 18.80 -17.28 -28.02
CA GLU A 57 18.46 -18.71 -27.86
C GLU A 57 17.75 -19.05 -26.54
N ASP A 58 17.56 -18.08 -25.63
CA ASP A 58 17.12 -18.31 -24.23
C ASP A 58 15.81 -17.58 -23.88
N ASP A 59 14.93 -17.43 -24.85
CA ASP A 59 13.59 -16.92 -24.57
C ASP A 59 12.75 -17.97 -23.84
N TYR A 60 12.30 -17.67 -22.63
CA TYR A 60 11.48 -18.59 -21.83
C TYR A 60 10.38 -17.90 -21.04
N TRP A 61 9.35 -18.68 -20.73
CA TRP A 61 8.26 -18.28 -19.84
C TRP A 61 8.63 -18.58 -18.39
N SER A 62 8.89 -17.53 -17.60
CA SER A 62 9.09 -17.62 -16.15
C SER A 62 7.73 -17.76 -15.49
N LYS A 63 7.53 -18.80 -14.68
CA LYS A 63 6.32 -18.99 -13.87
C LYS A 63 6.70 -18.92 -12.40
N ASP A 64 6.05 -18.04 -11.66
CA ASP A 64 6.38 -17.81 -10.26
C ASP A 64 5.10 -17.72 -9.42
N PHE A 65 5.18 -18.20 -8.19
CA PHE A 65 4.14 -18.10 -7.17
C PHE A 65 4.74 -17.51 -5.90
N LYS A 66 4.08 -16.50 -5.34
CA LYS A 66 4.55 -15.80 -4.14
C LYS A 66 3.40 -15.35 -3.25
N ILE A 67 3.69 -15.23 -1.97
CA ILE A 67 2.85 -14.47 -1.04
C ILE A 67 3.22 -12.99 -1.23
N ARG A 68 2.35 -12.24 -1.89
CA ARG A 68 2.59 -10.83 -2.27
C ARG A 68 2.47 -9.89 -1.07
N ARG A 69 1.49 -10.13 -0.20
CA ARG A 69 1.23 -9.36 1.04
C ARG A 69 0.71 -10.30 2.14
N SER A 70 1.22 -10.13 3.35
CA SER A 70 0.69 -10.73 4.57
C SER A 70 0.76 -9.63 5.63
N ARG A 71 -0.41 -9.09 5.99
CA ARG A 71 -0.50 -7.91 6.86
C ARG A 71 -1.39 -8.18 8.05
N VAL A 72 -0.88 -7.86 9.22
CA VAL A 72 -1.70 -7.67 10.42
C VAL A 72 -2.00 -6.18 10.51
N ILE A 73 -3.28 -5.84 10.56
CA ILE A 73 -3.76 -4.46 10.60
C ILE A 73 -4.52 -4.28 11.92
N LEU A 74 -4.09 -3.31 12.71
CA LEU A 74 -4.73 -2.86 13.93
C LEU A 74 -5.23 -1.45 13.69
N LYS A 75 -6.52 -1.22 13.90
CA LYS A 75 -7.09 0.14 13.87
C LYS A 75 -8.05 0.32 15.02
N GLY A 76 -8.20 1.52 15.52
CA GLY A 76 -9.11 1.75 16.62
C GLY A 76 -9.30 3.21 16.94
N GLN A 77 -10.17 3.44 17.91
CA GLN A 77 -10.43 4.75 18.48
C GLN A 77 -10.16 4.67 19.98
N ALA A 78 -9.31 5.55 20.49
CA ALA A 78 -8.93 5.61 21.90
C ALA A 78 -9.79 6.60 22.70
N ALA A 79 -10.29 7.64 22.02
CA ALA A 79 -11.22 8.64 22.54
C ALA A 79 -11.95 9.32 21.37
N GLN A 80 -12.97 10.11 21.66
CA GLN A 80 -13.68 10.88 20.64
C GLN A 80 -12.69 11.73 19.83
N GLY A 81 -12.62 11.48 18.52
CA GLY A 81 -11.71 12.17 17.61
C GLY A 81 -10.23 11.76 17.72
N VAL A 82 -9.90 10.71 18.47
CA VAL A 82 -8.53 10.16 18.54
C VAL A 82 -8.52 8.73 18.02
N GLU A 83 -8.09 8.57 16.78
CA GLU A 83 -8.01 7.29 16.08
C GLU A 83 -6.54 6.85 15.95
N PHE A 84 -6.28 5.55 15.88
CA PHE A 84 -4.95 5.02 15.64
C PHE A 84 -5.00 3.92 14.59
N PHE A 85 -3.90 3.78 13.86
CA PHE A 85 -3.72 2.78 12.82
C PHE A 85 -2.30 2.24 12.83
N MET A 86 -2.16 0.93 12.78
CA MET A 86 -0.89 0.23 12.63
C MET A 86 -1.08 -0.92 11.66
N GLU A 87 -0.20 -1.05 10.68
CA GLU A 87 -0.12 -2.25 9.85
C GLU A 87 1.30 -2.78 9.77
N THR A 88 1.43 -4.09 9.69
CA THR A 88 2.68 -4.77 9.34
C THR A 88 2.62 -5.27 7.90
N ASP A 89 3.78 -5.53 7.29
CA ASP A 89 3.85 -6.24 6.02
C ASP A 89 5.05 -7.20 6.00
N ALA A 90 4.87 -8.29 5.27
CA ALA A 90 5.89 -9.27 4.91
C ALA A 90 5.77 -9.57 3.41
N PRO A 91 6.27 -8.68 2.53
CA PRO A 91 5.97 -8.73 1.11
C PRO A 91 6.88 -9.68 0.33
N ASN A 92 6.30 -10.39 -0.64
CA ASN A 92 6.98 -11.26 -1.60
C ASN A 92 7.83 -12.34 -0.90
N PHE A 93 7.17 -13.15 -0.07
CA PHE A 93 7.75 -14.37 0.49
C PHE A 93 7.87 -15.41 -0.64
N GLU A 94 9.10 -15.78 -0.98
CA GLU A 94 9.47 -16.73 -2.03
C GLU A 94 10.46 -17.75 -1.43
N ASP A 95 10.50 -18.95 -2.01
CA ASP A 95 11.06 -20.19 -1.42
C ASP A 95 12.56 -20.15 -1.04
N ASN A 96 13.28 -19.07 -1.34
CA ASN A 96 14.74 -18.95 -1.15
C ASN A 96 15.20 -17.64 -0.48
N ASN A 97 14.31 -16.82 0.06
CA ASN A 97 14.67 -15.48 0.55
C ASN A 97 14.69 -15.39 2.09
N THR A 98 15.82 -15.76 2.69
CA THR A 98 16.07 -15.72 4.15
C THR A 98 16.14 -14.31 4.77
N GLY A 99 16.02 -13.24 3.96
CA GLY A 99 16.19 -11.86 4.40
C GLY A 99 14.90 -11.04 4.59
N LYS A 100 13.72 -11.61 4.35
CA LYS A 100 12.46 -10.84 4.44
C LYS A 100 11.79 -11.02 5.79
N ASN A 101 12.04 -10.05 6.66
CA ASN A 101 11.44 -9.97 7.99
C ASN A 101 10.11 -9.20 7.95
N LEU A 102 9.20 -9.55 8.85
CA LEU A 102 8.02 -8.75 9.17
C LEU A 102 8.48 -7.35 9.58
N TYR A 103 7.96 -6.31 8.94
CA TYR A 103 8.21 -4.92 9.32
C TYR A 103 6.91 -4.15 9.52
N THR A 104 6.96 -3.09 10.31
CA THR A 104 5.85 -2.15 10.45
C THR A 104 5.79 -1.28 9.22
N GLN A 105 4.66 -1.32 8.51
CA GLN A 105 4.45 -0.56 7.30
C GLN A 105 3.82 0.80 7.61
N ASP A 106 2.68 0.90 8.29
CA ASP A 106 2.19 2.19 8.81
C ASP A 106 2.01 2.11 10.33
N ALA A 107 2.24 3.21 11.03
CA ALA A 107 1.95 3.35 12.45
C ALA A 107 1.73 4.83 12.79
N TYR A 108 0.47 5.24 12.97
CA TYR A 108 0.13 6.63 13.23
C TYR A 108 -1.12 6.80 14.08
N ILE A 109 -1.26 8.01 14.62
CA ILE A 109 -2.42 8.49 15.37
C ILE A 109 -3.02 9.66 14.61
N ASP A 110 -4.35 9.68 14.52
CA ASP A 110 -5.15 10.74 13.94
C ASP A 110 -5.92 11.49 15.02
N PHE A 111 -5.75 12.80 15.04
CA PHE A 111 -6.57 13.72 15.81
C PHE A 111 -7.55 14.44 14.88
N THR A 112 -8.83 14.12 15.00
CA THR A 112 -9.91 14.78 14.27
C THR A 112 -10.48 15.92 15.11
N ILE A 113 -10.15 17.16 14.73
CA ILE A 113 -10.71 18.37 15.36
C ILE A 113 -12.02 18.73 14.66
N ALA A 114 -12.02 18.70 13.33
CA ALA A 114 -13.19 18.94 12.48
C ALA A 114 -13.00 18.23 11.13
N LYS A 115 -13.99 18.29 10.23
CA LYS A 115 -13.83 17.73 8.87
C LYS A 115 -12.76 18.49 8.07
N GLU A 116 -12.61 19.77 8.39
CA GLU A 116 -11.71 20.74 7.78
C GLU A 116 -10.28 20.60 8.30
N LEU A 117 -10.08 19.98 9.47
CA LEU A 117 -8.77 19.83 10.09
C LEU A 117 -8.66 18.53 10.89
N LYS A 118 -7.81 17.65 10.38
CA LYS A 118 -7.27 16.48 11.06
C LYS A 118 -5.75 16.58 11.09
N ILE A 119 -5.15 16.06 12.14
CA ILE A 119 -3.70 16.05 12.33
C ILE A 119 -3.27 14.62 12.55
N ALA A 120 -2.43 14.10 11.67
CA ALA A 120 -1.85 12.77 11.77
C ALA A 120 -0.39 12.86 12.23
N PHE A 121 0.01 11.98 13.13
CA PHE A 121 1.40 11.88 13.61
C PHE A 121 1.84 10.43 13.56
N GLY A 122 3.06 10.18 13.05
CA GLY A 122 3.67 8.85 13.07
C GLY A 122 4.33 8.50 11.75
N HIS A 123 4.51 7.21 11.52
CA HIS A 123 5.04 6.66 10.28
C HIS A 123 3.88 6.45 9.30
N ILE A 124 3.84 7.28 8.27
CA ILE A 124 2.71 7.38 7.34
C ILE A 124 3.27 7.39 5.93
N LEU A 125 2.59 6.68 5.03
CA LEU A 125 2.78 6.90 3.59
C LEU A 125 2.58 8.37 3.21
N LEU A 126 3.40 8.92 2.33
CA LEU A 126 3.40 10.35 2.03
C LEU A 126 2.31 10.74 1.01
N PRO A 127 1.64 11.91 1.15
CA PRO A 127 0.47 12.28 0.33
C PRO A 127 0.83 12.98 -1.00
N PHE A 128 1.86 12.53 -1.72
CA PHE A 128 2.29 13.21 -2.97
C PHE A 128 1.55 12.75 -4.23
N MET A 129 0.81 11.63 -4.18
CA MET A 129 -0.07 11.19 -5.27
C MET A 129 -1.31 10.45 -4.78
N HIS A 130 -2.40 10.55 -5.54
CA HIS A 130 -3.69 9.97 -5.18
C HIS A 130 -3.67 8.44 -5.12
N HIS A 131 -2.97 7.80 -6.05
CA HIS A 131 -2.91 6.33 -6.15
C HIS A 131 -2.17 5.67 -4.98
N ASP A 132 -1.21 6.35 -4.36
CA ASP A 132 -0.45 5.78 -3.25
C ASP A 132 -1.33 5.64 -2.01
N ARG A 133 -2.29 6.55 -1.83
CA ARG A 133 -3.23 6.53 -0.71
C ARG A 133 -4.27 5.42 -0.80
N GLN A 134 -4.35 4.73 -1.93
CA GLN A 134 -5.24 3.60 -2.07
C GLN A 134 -4.73 2.44 -1.21
N SER A 135 -5.61 1.88 -0.38
CA SER A 135 -5.29 0.70 0.42
C SER A 135 -4.80 -0.40 -0.51
N ALA A 136 -3.74 -1.09 -0.09
CA ALA A 136 -3.21 -2.27 -0.78
C ALA A 136 -4.30 -3.31 -1.15
N ALA A 137 -5.37 -3.39 -0.37
CA ALA A 137 -6.50 -4.29 -0.58
C ALA A 137 -7.48 -3.81 -1.67
N THR A 138 -7.47 -2.52 -2.01
CA THR A 138 -8.41 -1.90 -2.95
C THR A 138 -7.76 -1.39 -4.22
N LEU A 139 -6.44 -1.53 -4.40
CA LEU A 139 -5.76 -1.10 -5.64
C LEU A 139 -6.45 -1.71 -6.86
N LEU A 140 -6.59 -0.87 -7.90
CA LEU A 140 -7.11 -1.31 -9.20
C LEU A 140 -6.16 -2.30 -9.89
N CYS A 141 -4.86 -2.13 -9.71
CA CYS A 141 -3.82 -2.99 -10.26
C CYS A 141 -3.17 -3.84 -9.13
N ALA A 142 -2.58 -4.98 -9.49
CA ALA A 142 -1.91 -5.84 -8.49
C ALA A 142 -0.78 -5.12 -7.73
N ASP A 143 -0.15 -4.15 -8.38
CA ASP A 143 0.96 -3.34 -7.91
C ASP A 143 0.72 -1.84 -8.12
N TYR A 144 1.42 -1.01 -7.35
CA TYR A 144 1.38 0.45 -7.49
C TYR A 144 1.99 0.87 -8.83
N THR A 145 1.35 1.82 -9.50
CA THR A 145 1.81 2.39 -10.76
C THR A 145 2.98 3.35 -10.51
N ALA A 146 4.18 2.93 -10.91
CA ALA A 146 5.42 3.72 -11.07
C ALA A 146 6.32 3.90 -9.81
N ALA A 147 7.55 3.37 -9.92
CA ALA A 147 8.68 3.52 -9.00
C ALA A 147 9.42 4.86 -9.15
N VAL A 148 8.71 5.96 -9.41
CA VAL A 148 9.31 7.18 -10.02
C VAL A 148 9.56 8.31 -9.03
N VAL A 149 9.09 8.21 -7.78
CA VAL A 149 9.36 9.25 -6.77
C VAL A 149 10.30 8.68 -5.69
N PRO A 150 11.57 9.14 -5.61
CA PRO A 150 12.53 8.73 -4.59
C PRO A 150 12.26 9.49 -3.27
N VAL A 151 11.04 9.42 -2.78
CA VAL A 151 10.65 9.94 -1.46
C VAL A 151 10.83 8.85 -0.41
N GLY A 152 11.25 9.26 0.78
CA GLY A 152 11.96 8.47 1.80
C GLY A 152 11.37 7.12 2.20
N GLY A 153 12.22 6.34 2.88
CA GLY A 153 11.85 5.14 3.65
C GLY A 153 11.36 3.91 2.85
N ASN A 154 10.79 2.96 3.59
CA ASN A 154 10.20 1.74 3.04
C ASN A 154 8.86 2.07 2.35
N VAL A 155 8.78 1.87 1.03
CA VAL A 155 7.53 2.00 0.26
C VAL A 155 6.90 3.41 0.40
N TRP A 156 7.72 4.47 0.25
CA TRP A 156 7.34 5.89 0.23
C TRP A 156 6.76 6.44 1.54
N ARG A 157 7.12 5.83 2.66
CA ARG A 157 6.64 6.19 3.99
C ARG A 157 7.71 6.87 4.79
N ASP A 158 7.29 7.81 5.61
CA ASP A 158 8.19 8.52 6.48
C ASP A 158 7.51 8.87 7.81
N THR A 159 8.34 9.16 8.81
CA THR A 159 7.86 9.57 10.12
C THR A 159 7.73 11.08 10.18
N GLY A 160 6.60 11.57 10.66
CA GLY A 160 6.37 13.01 10.74
C GLY A 160 4.95 13.39 11.15
N ILE A 161 4.54 14.57 10.69
CA ILE A 161 3.25 15.18 10.97
C ILE A 161 2.57 15.57 9.65
N GLU A 162 1.29 15.24 9.52
CA GLU A 162 0.44 15.62 8.39
C GLU A 162 -0.78 16.39 8.88
N PHE A 163 -1.01 17.57 8.32
CA PHE A 163 -2.27 18.30 8.42
C PHE A 163 -3.10 18.01 7.18
N ARG A 164 -4.33 17.55 7.38
CA ARG A 164 -5.23 17.21 6.28
C ARG A 164 -6.65 17.61 6.57
N GLY A 165 -7.43 17.85 5.53
CA GLY A 165 -8.84 18.14 5.70
C GLY A 165 -9.57 18.45 4.42
N LEU A 166 -10.86 18.71 4.59
CA LEU A 166 -11.79 18.98 3.51
C LEU A 166 -12.24 20.44 3.57
N LEU A 167 -11.84 21.24 2.58
CA LEU A 167 -12.26 22.63 2.42
C LEU A 167 -13.43 22.76 1.45
N ALA A 168 -14.05 23.93 1.41
CA ALA A 168 -15.15 24.26 0.50
C ALA A 168 -16.28 23.21 0.50
N ASN A 169 -16.76 22.84 1.70
CA ASN A 169 -17.79 21.81 1.90
C ASN A 169 -17.42 20.43 1.31
N GLY A 170 -16.14 20.09 1.27
CA GLY A 170 -15.66 18.79 0.76
C GLY A 170 -15.23 18.78 -0.70
N LEU A 171 -15.21 19.93 -1.37
CA LEU A 171 -14.77 20.02 -2.76
C LEU A 171 -13.24 19.99 -2.91
N VAL A 172 -12.49 20.32 -1.85
CA VAL A 172 -11.03 20.40 -1.89
C VAL A 172 -10.44 19.58 -0.74
N ASP A 173 -9.75 18.48 -1.05
CA ASP A 173 -8.88 17.75 -0.12
C ASP A 173 -7.49 18.40 -0.15
N TYR A 174 -7.02 18.87 1.00
CA TYR A 174 -5.66 19.38 1.16
C TYR A 174 -4.90 18.51 2.16
N ARG A 175 -3.61 18.35 1.89
CA ARG A 175 -2.67 17.62 2.75
C ARG A 175 -1.32 18.30 2.71
N ILE A 176 -0.81 18.65 3.88
CA ILE A 176 0.46 19.33 4.04
C ILE A 176 1.15 18.68 5.23
N GLY A 177 2.40 18.26 5.07
CA GLY A 177 3.13 17.59 6.14
C GLY A 177 4.59 17.94 6.16
N ALA A 178 5.21 17.68 7.32
CA ALA A 178 6.64 17.75 7.54
C ALA A 178 7.12 16.36 7.99
N TRP A 179 8.22 15.91 7.41
CA TRP A 179 8.70 14.53 7.51
C TRP A 179 10.19 14.52 7.79
N ASP A 180 10.68 13.46 8.41
CA ASP A 180 12.10 13.27 8.78
C ASP A 180 13.02 13.39 7.57
N GLY A 181 12.56 12.88 6.42
CA GLY A 181 13.30 12.90 5.17
C GLY A 181 14.33 11.78 5.08
N LYS A 182 14.98 11.67 3.92
CA LYS A 182 16.06 10.70 3.70
C LYS A 182 17.41 11.39 3.86
N ASP A 183 18.21 10.91 4.82
CA ASP A 183 19.62 11.30 4.95
C ASP A 183 20.42 10.92 3.70
N ARG A 184 21.29 11.83 3.23
CA ARG A 184 22.20 11.62 2.08
C ARG A 184 23.29 10.56 2.32
N GLY A 185 23.33 9.93 3.50
CA GLY A 185 24.41 9.05 3.94
C GLY A 185 24.23 7.55 3.71
N ASN A 186 23.10 7.09 3.13
CA ASN A 186 22.83 5.68 2.81
C ASN A 186 22.13 5.48 1.45
#